data_AF-A0A255YWV1-F1
#
_entry.id   AF-A0A255YWV1-F1
#
_cell.length_a   1.000
_cell.length_b   1.000
_cell.length_c   1.000
_cell.angle_alpha   90.00
_cell.angle_beta   90.00
_cell.angle_gamma   90.00
#
_symmetry.space_group_name_H-M   'P 1'
#
loop_
_entity.id
_entity.type
_entity.pdbx_description
1 polymer ?
#
loop_
_entity_poly.entity_id
_entity_poly.type
_entity_poly.pdbx_seq_one_letter_code
_entity_poly.pdbx_strand_id
1 'polypeptide(L)'
;MHLTTLKILLFFMPLYIAAQVQQEIAPPYNIKTVSFLQNNENIYPFIRLGDPFTFAFDDLYGNEANYYYTIIHCNYDWTPSQLLTRNDYVEGFDNQRIQTYDNSFNTLQIYSR
;
A
#
# COMPACT_ATOMS: atom_id res chain seq x y z
N MET A 1 -6.95 -35.99 -43.43
CA MET A 1 -5.71 -36.08 -42.63
C MET A 1 -5.23 -34.73 -42.10
N HIS A 2 -5.23 -33.65 -42.88
CA HIS A 2 -4.73 -32.33 -42.38
C HIS A 2 -5.55 -31.70 -41.25
N LEU A 3 -6.87 -31.91 -41.22
CA LEU A 3 -7.75 -31.33 -40.19
C LEU A 3 -7.63 -32.06 -38.83
N THR A 4 -7.34 -33.37 -38.85
CA THR A 4 -7.13 -34.19 -37.65
C THR A 4 -5.78 -33.91 -37.01
N THR A 5 -4.73 -33.68 -37.82
CA THR A 5 -3.40 -33.28 -37.32
C THR A 5 -3.42 -31.89 -36.67
N LEU A 6 -4.22 -30.94 -37.19
CA LEU A 6 -4.35 -29.59 -36.61
C LEU A 6 -5.03 -29.61 -35.23
N LYS A 7 -6.03 -30.47 -35.04
CA LYS A 7 -6.70 -30.65 -33.74
C LYS A 7 -5.77 -31.27 -32.69
N ILE A 8 -4.92 -32.21 -33.10
CA ILE A 8 -3.91 -32.82 -32.22
C ILE A 8 -2.88 -31.77 -31.79
N LEU A 9 -2.42 -30.91 -32.71
CA LEU A 9 -1.47 -29.83 -32.40
C LEU A 9 -2.02 -28.82 -31.36
N LEU A 10 -3.30 -28.44 -31.47
CA LEU A 10 -3.99 -27.57 -30.52
C LEU A 10 -4.18 -28.19 -29.12
N PHE A 11 -4.28 -29.53 -29.04
CA PHE A 11 -4.41 -30.25 -27.77
C PHE A 11 -3.10 -30.31 -26.97
N PHE A 12 -1.95 -30.18 -27.64
CA PHE A 12 -0.62 -30.15 -27.00
C PHE A 12 -0.10 -28.75 -26.66
N MET A 13 -0.90 -27.70 -26.88
CA MET A 13 -0.50 -26.34 -26.49
C MET A 13 -0.78 -26.14 -24.99
N PRO A 14 0.26 -26.00 -24.14
CA PRO A 14 0.04 -25.78 -22.72
C PRO A 14 -0.66 -24.43 -22.48
N LEU A 15 -1.80 -24.47 -21.79
CA LEU A 15 -2.46 -23.28 -21.26
C LEU A 15 -1.68 -22.80 -20.04
N TYR A 16 -0.78 -21.83 -20.24
CA TYR A 16 -0.12 -21.15 -19.14
C TYR A 16 -1.11 -20.21 -18.46
N ILE A 17 -1.66 -20.65 -17.32
CA ILE A 17 -2.43 -19.79 -16.43
C ILE A 17 -1.45 -19.22 -15.40
N ALA A 18 -1.12 -17.94 -15.53
CA ALA A 18 -0.37 -17.22 -14.52
C ALA A 18 -1.38 -16.58 -13.56
N ALA A 19 -1.41 -17.04 -12.30
CA ALA A 19 -2.04 -16.29 -11.23
C ALA A 19 -1.07 -15.19 -10.76
N GLN A 20 -1.55 -13.97 -10.63
CA GLN A 20 -0.75 -12.87 -10.08
C GLN A 20 -0.76 -13.01 -8.55
N VAL A 21 0.30 -13.59 -7.99
CA VAL A 21 0.53 -13.53 -6.54
C VAL A 21 1.21 -12.18 -6.27
N GLN A 22 0.46 -11.23 -5.74
CA GLN A 22 1.05 -9.99 -5.24
C GLN A 22 1.76 -10.29 -3.91
N GLN A 23 3.04 -9.96 -3.84
CA GLN A 23 3.82 -10.15 -2.62
C GLN A 23 3.56 -9.00 -1.66
N GLU A 24 2.99 -9.31 -0.50
CA GLU A 24 2.89 -8.35 0.60
C GLU A 24 4.27 -8.03 1.15
N ILE A 25 4.50 -6.74 1.45
CA ILE A 25 5.70 -6.31 2.15
C ILE A 25 5.44 -6.45 3.64
N ALA A 26 6.20 -7.32 4.31
CA ALA A 26 6.12 -7.44 5.75
C ALA A 26 6.54 -6.10 6.39
N PRO A 27 5.75 -5.56 7.34
CA PRO A 27 6.12 -4.34 8.03
C PRO A 27 7.36 -4.59 8.90
N PRO A 28 8.17 -3.55 9.15
CA PRO A 28 9.25 -3.64 10.13
C PRO A 28 8.71 -3.95 11.53
N TYR A 29 9.56 -4.51 12.39
CA TYR A 29 9.13 -5.01 13.71
C TYR A 29 8.44 -3.95 14.56
N ASN A 30 8.97 -2.73 14.58
CA ASN A 30 8.55 -1.66 15.48
C ASN A 30 7.24 -0.99 15.06
N ILE A 31 6.82 -1.11 13.80
CA ILE A 31 5.59 -0.49 13.31
C ILE A 31 4.41 -1.43 13.59
N LYS A 32 3.40 -0.90 14.29
CA LYS A 32 2.16 -1.59 14.67
C LYS A 32 0.94 -0.69 14.45
N THR A 33 -0.24 -1.29 14.56
CA THR A 33 -1.53 -0.58 14.54
C THR A 33 -1.72 0.37 13.35
N VAL A 34 -1.21 -0.01 12.18
CA VAL A 34 -1.38 0.76 10.95
C VAL A 34 -2.87 0.82 10.61
N SER A 35 -3.40 2.04 10.46
CA SER A 35 -4.83 2.27 10.29
C SER A 35 -5.12 3.52 9.47
N PHE A 36 -6.27 3.49 8.80
CA PHE A 36 -6.90 4.66 8.19
C PHE A 36 -8.09 5.06 9.04
N LEU A 37 -8.20 6.35 9.36
CA LEU A 37 -9.25 6.88 10.23
C LEU A 37 -10.05 7.97 9.52
N GLN A 38 -11.36 7.96 9.76
CA GLN A 38 -12.27 9.07 9.46
C GLN A 38 -13.16 9.30 10.68
N ASN A 39 -13.30 10.56 11.12
CA ASN A 39 -14.06 10.92 12.33
C ASN A 39 -13.66 10.07 13.57
N ASN A 40 -12.35 9.83 13.73
CA ASN A 40 -11.76 9.02 14.80
C ASN A 40 -12.14 7.52 14.79
N GLU A 41 -12.79 7.03 13.75
CA GLU A 41 -13.13 5.61 13.58
C GLU A 41 -12.26 4.96 12.52
N ASN A 42 -11.93 3.68 12.73
CA ASN A 42 -11.16 2.91 11.75
C ASN A 42 -12.01 2.61 10.52
N ILE A 43 -11.43 2.83 9.35
CA ILE A 43 -12.08 2.59 8.06
C ILE A 43 -11.24 1.66 7.18
N TYR A 44 -11.89 1.06 6.19
CA TYR A 44 -11.18 0.44 5.08
C TYR A 44 -10.58 1.53 4.16
N PRO A 45 -9.44 1.26 3.49
CA PRO A 45 -8.74 2.22 2.64
C PRO A 45 -9.42 2.44 1.28
N PHE A 46 -10.74 2.66 1.29
CA PHE A 46 -11.56 3.04 0.14
C PHE A 46 -12.21 4.38 0.44
N ILE A 47 -11.46 5.45 0.17
CA ILE A 47 -11.82 6.82 0.53
C ILE A 47 -12.29 7.56 -0.73
N ARG A 48 -13.37 8.35 -0.62
CA ARG A 48 -13.88 9.12 -1.76
C ARG A 48 -12.93 10.27 -2.07
N LEU A 49 -12.84 10.62 -3.34
CA LEU A 49 -12.06 11.79 -3.77
C LEU A 49 -12.60 13.06 -3.09
N GLY A 50 -11.70 13.79 -2.43
CA GLY A 50 -12.02 15.02 -1.69
C GLY A 50 -12.31 14.81 -0.20
N ASP A 51 -12.56 13.58 0.25
CA ASP A 51 -12.76 13.30 1.66
C ASP A 51 -11.41 13.26 2.41
N PRO A 52 -11.29 13.91 3.57
CA PRO A 52 -10.10 13.81 4.39
C PRO A 52 -10.03 12.45 5.09
N PHE A 53 -8.83 12.05 5.45
CA PHE A 53 -8.56 10.87 6.28
C PHE A 53 -7.26 11.08 7.07
N THR A 54 -7.05 10.25 8.09
CA THR A 54 -5.79 10.17 8.82
C THR A 54 -5.17 8.79 8.60
N PHE A 55 -3.90 8.76 8.24
CA PHE A 55 -3.09 7.54 8.30
C PHE A 55 -2.29 7.55 9.60
N ALA A 56 -2.45 6.52 10.43
CA ALA A 56 -1.82 6.43 11.73
C ALA A 56 -1.15 5.06 11.93
N PHE A 57 -0.07 5.04 12.68
CA PHE A 57 0.65 3.84 13.10
C PHE A 57 1.33 4.11 14.44
N ASP A 58 1.72 3.07 15.15
CA ASP A 58 2.50 3.18 16.38
C ASP A 58 3.92 2.64 16.15
N ASP A 59 4.94 3.38 16.58
CA ASP A 59 6.33 2.96 16.65
C ASP A 59 6.69 2.52 18.08
N LEU A 60 6.87 1.21 18.26
CA LEU A 60 7.18 0.60 19.56
C LEU A 60 8.55 0.93 20.14
N TYR A 61 9.43 1.62 19.40
CA TYR A 61 10.71 2.08 19.97
C TYR A 61 10.57 3.30 20.87
N GLY A 62 9.53 4.12 20.68
CA GLY A 62 9.32 5.30 21.52
C GLY A 62 10.42 6.36 21.42
N ASN A 63 11.14 6.41 20.30
CA ASN A 63 12.35 7.23 20.13
C ASN A 63 12.17 8.42 19.18
N GLU A 64 10.91 8.79 18.86
CA GLU A 64 10.57 9.93 18.01
C GLU A 64 11.32 9.95 16.67
N ALA A 65 11.46 8.76 16.05
CA ALA A 65 12.14 8.62 14.77
C ALA A 65 11.49 9.48 13.68
N ASN A 66 12.31 9.99 12.77
CA ASN A 66 11.82 10.78 11.64
C ASN A 66 11.32 9.86 10.52
N TYR A 67 10.00 9.81 10.34
CA TYR A 67 9.36 9.10 9.24
C TYR A 67 9.03 10.07 8.09
N TYR A 68 9.26 9.61 6.87
CA TYR A 68 8.97 10.34 5.63
C TYR A 68 8.03 9.51 4.77
N TYR A 69 7.11 10.16 4.06
CA TYR A 69 6.12 9.47 3.24
C TYR A 69 6.23 9.83 1.76
N THR A 70 5.75 8.89 0.95
CA THR A 70 5.56 9.04 -0.49
C THR A 70 4.21 8.45 -0.88
N ILE A 71 3.51 9.13 -1.79
CA ILE A 71 2.27 8.62 -2.41
C ILE A 71 2.59 8.19 -3.85
N ILE A 72 2.18 6.98 -4.24
CA ILE A 72 2.42 6.41 -5.58
C ILE A 72 1.07 6.01 -6.18
N HIS A 73 0.80 6.48 -7.39
CA HIS A 73 -0.35 6.02 -8.17
C HIS A 73 -0.04 4.66 -8.83
N CYS A 74 -0.92 3.68 -8.64
CA CYS A 74 -0.81 2.36 -9.23
C CYS A 74 -1.95 2.04 -10.21
N ASN A 75 -1.70 1.13 -11.15
CA ASN A 75 -2.71 0.53 -12.01
C ASN A 75 -3.53 -0.51 -11.21
N TYR A 76 -4.53 -1.12 -11.86
CA TYR A 76 -5.42 -2.11 -11.22
C TYR A 76 -4.69 -3.33 -10.64
N ASP A 77 -3.51 -3.66 -11.19
CA ASP A 77 -2.65 -4.77 -10.78
C ASP A 77 -1.55 -4.34 -9.79
N TRP A 78 -1.70 -3.16 -9.18
CA TRP A 78 -0.77 -2.55 -8.23
C TRP A 78 0.61 -2.19 -8.79
N THR A 79 0.83 -2.32 -10.11
CA THR A 79 2.05 -1.78 -10.74
C THR A 79 2.02 -0.25 -10.74
N PRO A 80 3.14 0.45 -10.44
CA PRO A 80 3.18 1.90 -10.55
C PRO A 80 2.82 2.36 -11.97
N SER A 81 1.97 3.39 -12.09
CA SER A 81 1.59 3.91 -13.41
C SER A 81 2.79 4.57 -14.09
N GLN A 82 3.03 4.21 -15.35
CA GLN A 82 4.13 4.76 -16.14
C GLN A 82 3.73 5.99 -16.97
N LEU A 83 2.42 6.19 -17.18
CA LEU A 83 1.88 7.26 -18.01
C LEU A 83 1.55 8.52 -17.21
N LEU A 84 1.31 8.38 -15.91
CA LEU A 84 1.04 9.50 -15.02
C LEU A 84 2.31 9.90 -14.29
N THR A 85 2.59 11.20 -14.34
CA THR A 85 3.60 11.82 -13.49
C THR A 85 2.99 12.17 -12.14
N ARG A 86 3.82 12.38 -11.11
CA ARG A 86 3.37 12.77 -9.77
C ARG A 86 2.40 13.96 -9.77
N ASN A 87 2.73 14.98 -10.55
CA ASN A 87 1.95 16.22 -10.59
C ASN A 87 0.54 16.00 -11.16
N ASP A 88 0.29 14.87 -11.82
CA ASP A 88 -1.04 14.50 -12.32
C ASP A 88 -1.97 13.97 -11.22
N TYR A 89 -1.44 13.49 -10.09
CA TYR A 89 -2.23 12.85 -9.02
C TYR A 89 -1.93 13.31 -7.59
N VAL A 90 -0.87 14.09 -7.36
CA VAL A 90 -0.58 14.74 -6.06
C VAL A 90 -0.33 16.22 -6.27
N GLU A 91 -1.06 17.04 -5.53
CA GLU A 91 -0.70 18.44 -5.30
C GLU A 91 0.18 18.53 -4.06
N GLY A 92 1.46 18.88 -4.23
CA GLY A 92 2.42 19.00 -3.13
C GLY A 92 3.74 18.27 -3.38
N PHE A 93 4.50 18.09 -2.30
CA PHE A 93 5.82 17.48 -2.33
C PHE A 93 5.83 16.11 -1.66
N ASP A 94 6.80 15.32 -2.08
CA ASP A 94 7.07 13.99 -1.54
C ASP A 94 8.17 14.03 -0.50
N ASN A 95 8.42 12.89 0.15
CA ASN A 95 9.46 12.74 1.14
C ASN A 95 9.37 13.84 2.22
N GLN A 96 8.14 14.14 2.63
CA GLN A 96 7.87 15.09 3.69
C GLN A 96 7.90 14.36 5.02
N ARG A 97 8.53 14.98 6.02
CA ARG A 97 8.57 14.44 7.38
C ARG A 97 7.17 14.47 7.97
N ILE A 98 6.76 13.38 8.62
CA ILE A 98 5.59 13.35 9.49
C ILE A 98 5.92 14.18 10.74
N GLN A 99 5.19 15.27 10.95
CA GLN A 99 5.46 16.24 12.01
C GLN A 99 4.53 16.07 13.22
N THR A 100 3.38 15.44 13.01
CA THR A 100 2.36 15.24 14.04
C THR A 100 2.56 13.85 14.63
N TYR A 101 2.94 13.79 15.90
CA TYR A 101 3.04 12.57 16.66
C TYR A 101 2.88 12.86 18.16
N ASP A 102 2.48 11.84 18.92
CA ASP A 102 2.35 11.86 20.37
C ASP A 102 3.04 10.63 20.97
N ASN A 103 3.74 10.82 22.09
CA ASN A 103 4.32 9.70 22.83
C ASN A 103 3.27 9.04 23.74
N SER A 104 3.39 7.73 23.89
CA SER A 104 2.62 6.97 24.88
C SER A 104 2.82 7.52 26.28
N PHE A 105 1.74 7.62 27.06
CA PHE A 105 1.78 8.14 28.43
C PHE A 105 1.30 7.09 29.43
N ASN A 106 2.16 6.78 30.41
CA ASN A 106 1.87 5.87 31.51
C ASN A 106 1.43 4.45 31.06
N THR A 107 2.05 3.94 30.00
CA THR A 107 1.84 2.59 29.44
C THR A 107 3.02 1.66 29.77
N LEU A 108 2.78 0.35 29.82
CA LEU A 108 3.85 -0.64 30.00
C LEU A 108 4.72 -0.79 28.75
N GLN A 109 4.09 -0.77 27.58
CA GLN A 109 4.77 -0.73 26.29
C GLN A 109 4.85 0.73 25.84
N ILE A 110 6.07 1.24 25.71
CA ILE A 110 6.33 2.59 25.18
C ILE A 110 6.12 2.57 23.67
N TYR A 111 5.50 3.60 23.12
CA TYR A 111 5.38 3.82 21.68
C TYR A 111 5.28 5.31 21.33
N SER A 112 5.53 5.66 20.07
CA SER A 112 5.19 6.97 19.48
C SER A 112 4.09 6.77 18.44
N ARG A 113 3.04 7.57 18.45
CA ARG A 113 1.91 7.49 17.51
C ARG A 113 1.86 8.70 16.59
#